data_AF-A0A916YEL5-F1
#
_entry.id   AF-A0A916YEL5-F1
#
_cell.length_a   1.000
_cell.length_b   1.000
_cell.length_c   1.000
_cell.angle_alpha   90.00
_cell.angle_beta   90.00
_cell.angle_gamma   90.00
#
_symmetry.space_group_name_H-M   'P 1'
#
loop_
_entity.id
_entity.type
_entity.pdbx_description
1 polymer ?
#
loop_
_entity_poly.entity_id
_entity_poly.type
_entity_poly.pdbx_seq_one_letter_code
_entity_poly.pdbx_strand_id
1 'polypeptide(L)' 'MSEVVRRKSKKPFIPRSKDSKLNLYSPDDIMKAGGLAAFSKLIGYDKPIAPPHIHFTEEEWDDMMKYLD' A
#
# COMPACT_ATOMS: atom_id res chain seq x y z
N MET A 1 1.95 -35.10 -34.69
CA MET A 1 1.39 -34.76 -33.36
C MET A 1 2.39 -33.86 -32.67
N SER A 2 2.18 -32.53 -32.66
CA SER A 2 3.12 -31.57 -32.06
C SER A 2 2.65 -31.21 -30.65
N GLU A 3 3.45 -31.54 -29.64
CA GLU A 3 3.18 -31.22 -28.24
C GLU A 3 3.27 -29.70 -27.99
N VAL A 4 2.16 -29.11 -27.53
CA VAL A 4 2.10 -27.70 -27.13
C VAL A 4 2.61 -27.59 -25.69
N VAL A 5 3.89 -27.26 -25.53
CA VAL A 5 4.50 -27.01 -24.21
C VAL A 5 3.92 -25.70 -23.64
N ARG A 6 2.98 -25.82 -22.69
CA ARG A 6 2.41 -24.69 -21.95
C ARG A 6 3.49 -24.08 -21.04
N ARG A 7 4.09 -22.97 -21.48
CA ARG A 7 5.00 -22.17 -20.64
C ARG A 7 4.17 -21.53 -19.51
N LYS A 8 4.41 -21.98 -18.26
CA LYS A 8 3.83 -21.35 -17.07
C LYS A 8 4.34 -19.90 -17.01
N SER A 9 3.45 -18.93 -17.16
CA SER A 9 3.77 -17.52 -16.98
C SER A 9 4.23 -17.31 -15.53
N LYS A 10 5.48 -16.90 -15.34
CA LYS A 10 5.93 -16.40 -14.05
C LYS A 10 5.11 -15.14 -13.77
N LYS A 11 4.29 -15.17 -12.72
CA LYS A 11 3.56 -13.98 -12.25
C LYS A 11 4.59 -12.85 -12.06
N PRO A 12 4.33 -11.63 -12.54
CA PRO A 12 5.25 -10.53 -12.38
C PRO A 12 5.54 -10.32 -10.89
N PHE A 13 6.83 -10.25 -10.55
CA PHE A 13 7.26 -9.98 -9.19
C PHE A 13 7.01 -8.49 -8.92
N ILE A 14 5.94 -8.20 -8.20
CA ILE A 14 5.67 -6.84 -7.71
C ILE A 14 6.44 -6.72 -6.39
N PRO A 15 7.45 -5.84 -6.29
CA PRO A 15 8.15 -5.60 -5.03
C PRO A 15 7.12 -5.17 -3.98
N ARG A 16 6.98 -5.96 -2.91
CA ARG A 16 6.10 -5.58 -1.80
C ARG A 16 6.78 -4.42 -1.07
N SER A 17 6.13 -3.27 -0.98
CA SER A 17 6.62 -2.18 -0.13
C SER A 17 6.76 -2.71 1.30
N LYS A 18 7.93 -2.50 1.91
CA LYS A 18 8.19 -2.85 3.32
C LYS A 18 7.54 -1.87 4.30
N ASP A 19 6.79 -0.89 3.80
CA ASP A 19 6.10 0.08 4.64
C ASP A 19 4.99 -0.60 5.42
N SER A 20 5.18 -0.70 6.74
CA SER A 20 4.20 -1.22 7.69
C SER A 20 2.90 -0.40 7.75
N LYS A 21 2.89 0.77 7.10
CA LYS A 21 1.73 1.65 7.00
C LYS A 21 0.77 1.24 5.88
N LEU A 22 1.22 0.65 4.79
CA LEU A 22 0.32 0.33 3.67
C LEU A 22 -0.09 -1.14 3.71
N ASN A 23 -1.37 -1.41 4.01
CA ASN A 23 -1.92 -2.75 3.91
C ASN A 23 -1.98 -3.17 2.44
N LEU A 24 -1.00 -3.97 2.00
CA LEU A 24 -1.04 -4.62 0.69
C LEU A 24 -1.87 -5.90 0.78
N TYR A 25 -2.90 -5.97 -0.05
CA TYR A 25 -3.76 -7.14 -0.15
C TYR A 25 -3.53 -7.88 -1.46
N SER A 26 -3.51 -9.20 -1.38
CA SER A 26 -3.33 -10.09 -2.51
C SER A 26 -4.68 -10.57 -3.07
N PRO A 27 -4.73 -11.08 -4.32
CA PRO A 27 -5.94 -11.70 -4.86
C PRO A 27 -6.47 -12.85 -4.00
N ASP A 28 -5.60 -13.55 -3.27
CA ASP A 28 -5.99 -14.64 -2.37
C ASP A 28 -6.79 -14.11 -1.16
N ASP A 29 -6.52 -12.88 -0.72
CA ASP A 29 -7.24 -12.24 0.38
C ASP A 29 -8.66 -11.84 -0.02
N ILE A 30 -8.84 -11.45 -1.29
CA ILE A 30 -10.17 -11.21 -1.87
C ILE A 30 -10.99 -12.51 -1.92
N MET A 31 -10.35 -13.62 -2.29
CA MET A 31 -11.01 -14.93 -2.30
C MET A 31 -11.38 -15.40 -0.90
N LYS A 32 -10.48 -15.24 0.08
CA LYS A 32 -10.74 -15.58 1.50
C LYS A 32 -11.88 -14.76 2.11
N ALA A 33 -12.02 -13.50 1.70
CA ALA A 33 -13.09 -12.62 2.15
C ALA A 33 -14.47 -12.97 1.55
N GLY A 34 -14.56 -13.95 0.64
CA GLY A 34 -15.82 -14.32 -0.03
C GLY A 34 -16.15 -13.47 -1.25
N GLY A 35 -15.14 -12.81 -1.85
CA GLY A 35 -15.28 -12.04 -3.08
C GLY A 35 -15.06 -10.53 -2.88
N LEU A 36 -15.02 -9.81 -4.01
CA LEU A 36 -14.62 -8.39 -4.05
C LEU A 36 -15.52 -7.47 -3.22
N ALA A 37 -16.84 -7.72 -3.21
CA ALA A 37 -17.79 -6.90 -2.48
C ALA A 37 -17.62 -7.01 -0.95
N ALA A 38 -17.38 -8.23 -0.46
CA ALA A 38 -17.13 -8.48 0.97
C ALA A 38 -15.76 -7.94 1.40
N PHE A 39 -14.75 -8.12 0.55
CA PHE A 39 -13.43 -7.55 0.75
C PHE A 39 -13.43 -6.02 0.79
N SER A 40 -14.17 -5.36 -0.12
CA SER A 40 -14.29 -3.89 -0.18
C SER A 40 -14.95 -3.30 1.07
N LYS A 41 -15.93 -4.00 1.66
CA LYS A 41 -16.50 -3.61 2.96
C LYS A 41 -15.44 -3.71 4.06
N LEU A 42 -14.67 -4.79 4.08
CA LEU A 42 -13.66 -5.07 5.10
C LEU A 42 -12.55 -4.03 5.13
N ILE A 43 -12.02 -3.63 3.96
CA ILE A 43 -11.02 -2.54 3.86
C ILE A 43 -11.62 -1.15 4.13
N GLY A 44 -12.91 -0.95 3.82
CA GLY A 44 -13.59 0.32 4.09
C GLY A 44 -13.79 0.61 5.58
N TYR A 45 -13.73 -0.41 6.42
CA TYR A 45 -13.72 -0.28 7.88
C TYR A 45 -12.31 -0.21 8.49
N ASP A 46 -11.26 -0.26 7.65
CA ASP A 46 -9.90 -0.20 8.16
C ASP A 46 -9.62 1.19 8.74
N LYS A 47 -8.96 1.22 9.90
CA LYS A 47 -8.78 2.49 10.61
C LYS A 47 -7.84 3.38 9.79
N PRO A 48 -8.20 4.65 9.54
CA PRO A 48 -7.29 5.56 8.88
C PRO A 48 -6.01 5.67 9.70
N ILE A 49 -4.87 5.59 9.00
CA ILE A 49 -3.57 5.79 9.60
C ILE A 49 -3.52 7.24 10.05
N ALA A 50 -3.25 7.47 11.33
CA ALA A 50 -3.06 8.82 11.83
C ALA A 50 -1.92 9.49 11.04
N PRO A 51 -2.13 10.73 10.54
CA PRO A 51 -1.05 11.46 9.90
C PRO A 51 0.12 11.58 10.90
N PRO A 52 1.37 11.49 10.44
CA PRO A 52 2.51 11.70 11.33
C PRO A 52 2.44 13.12 11.90
N HIS A 53 2.59 13.23 13.22
CA HIS A 53 2.77 14.54 13.86
C HIS A 53 4.17 15.04 13.52
N ILE A 54 4.24 16.09 12.71
CA ILE A 54 5.48 16.80 12.42
C ILE A 54 5.63 17.87 13.48
N HIS A 55 6.63 17.72 14.36
CA HIS A 55 7.02 18.75 15.30
C HIS A 55 8.25 19.46 14.74
N PHE A 56 8.15 20.77 14.58
CA PHE A 56 9.29 21.61 14.25
C PHE A 56 9.89 22.16 15.54
N THR A 57 11.21 22.26 15.60
CA THR A 57 11.86 23.11 16.60
C THR A 57 11.68 24.58 16.24
N GLU A 58 11.85 25.48 17.20
CA GLU A 58 11.84 26.93 16.93
C GLU A 58 12.88 27.30 15.86
N GLU A 59 14.06 26.65 15.90
CA GLU A 59 15.14 26.84 14.93
C GLU A 59 14.75 26.44 13.51
N GLU A 60 14.06 25.30 13.34
CA GLU A 60 13.57 24.84 12.03
C GLU A 60 12.46 25.76 11.49
N TRP A 61 11.64 26.31 12.39
CA TRP A 61 10.59 27.25 12.02
C TRP A 61 11.16 28.59 11.54
N ASP A 62 12.12 29.13 12.28
CA ASP A 62 12.83 30.36 11.92
C ASP A 62 13.57 30.19 10.60
N ASP A 63 14.18 29.03 10.34
CA ASP A 63 14.85 28.77 9.07
C ASP A 63 13.87 28.70 7.89
N MET A 64 12.69 28.12 8.09
CA MET A 64 11.65 28.06 7.06
C MET A 64 11.09 29.46 6.73
N MET A 65 10.96 30.33 7.73
CA MET A 65 10.43 31.70 7.55
C MET A 65 11.44 32.65 6.88
N LYS A 66 12.74 32.35 6.88
CA LYS A 66 13.75 33.16 6.16
C LYS A 66 13.58 33.15 4.64
N TYR A 67 12.94 32.14 4.08
CA TYR A 67 12.76 32.00 2.63
C TYR A 67 11.41 32.53 2.13
N LEU A 68 10.64 33.21 2.98
CA LEU A 68 9.31 33.74 2.68
C LEU A 68 9.30 35.25 2.33
N ASP A 69 10.47 35.90 2.30
CA ASP A 69 10.68 37.28 1.80
C ASP A 69 11.18 37.31 0.35
#